data_AF-A0A355H2C7-F1
#
_entry.id   AF-A0A355H2C7-F1
#
_cell.length_a   1.000
_cell.length_b   1.000
_cell.length_c   1.000
_cell.angle_alpha   90.00
_cell.angle_beta   90.00
_cell.angle_gamma   90.00
#
_symmetry.space_group_name_H-M   'P 1'
#
loop_
_entity.id
_entity.type
_entity.pdbx_description
1 polymer ?
#
loop_
_entity_poly.entity_id
_entity_poly.type
_entity_poly.pdbx_seq_one_letter_code
_entity_poly.pdbx_strand_id
1 'polypeptide(L)'
;MSDKVADDFVDLFKKTFSLGLKRLLPQEHPLALANKTDVNAASDDLAFIGREFLTWLWFKSEERNGAIALSKTEEVELHLLKRIALEAGEGEYSQGVVCSGLHAELKEGKEAIRQGKKVKEAVIKLRRDQNEWEFNFKADTFYFQSLKMPVVDWQETPEDPSASLLERIYLIENAVRTIDQIYEFFLTIRFSPEWAGKEKPRLSKWLKKEGE
;
A
#
# COMPACT_ATOMS: atom_id res chain seq x y z
N MET A 1 -12.07 5.11 10.37
CA MET A 1 -13.20 6.01 10.03
C MET A 1 -14.26 5.19 9.32
N SER A 2 -15.54 5.43 9.58
CA SER A 2 -16.61 4.90 8.73
C SER A 2 -16.73 5.72 7.46
N ASP A 3 -17.21 5.11 6.36
CA ASP A 3 -17.40 5.80 5.08
C ASP A 3 -18.30 7.03 5.24
N LYS A 4 -19.32 6.94 6.10
CA LYS A 4 -20.20 8.05 6.46
C LYS A 4 -19.46 9.30 6.95
N VAL A 5 -18.43 9.14 7.79
CA VAL A 5 -17.67 10.29 8.32
C VAL A 5 -16.85 10.97 7.21
N ALA A 6 -16.33 10.18 6.26
CA ALA A 6 -15.64 10.74 5.10
C ALA A 6 -16.62 11.48 4.19
N ASP A 7 -17.80 10.93 3.95
CA ASP A 7 -18.86 11.57 3.16
C ASP A 7 -19.32 12.89 3.79
N ASP A 8 -19.57 12.90 5.11
CA ASP A 8 -19.93 14.11 5.86
C ASP A 8 -18.86 15.20 5.72
N PHE A 9 -17.57 14.82 5.75
CA PHE A 9 -16.46 15.76 5.55
C PHE A 9 -16.41 16.29 4.12
N VAL A 10 -16.58 15.43 3.11
CA VAL A 10 -16.60 15.84 1.69
C VAL A 10 -17.75 16.81 1.43
N ASP A 11 -18.93 16.55 1.99
CA ASP A 11 -20.09 17.42 1.90
C ASP A 11 -19.86 18.77 2.58
N LEU A 12 -19.26 18.77 3.77
CA LEU A 12 -18.90 19.99 4.47
C LEU A 12 -17.88 20.80 3.66
N PHE A 13 -16.82 20.17 3.16
CA PHE A 13 -15.81 20.82 2.34
C PHE A 13 -16.42 21.46 1.09
N LYS A 14 -17.31 20.74 0.40
CA LYS A 14 -18.01 21.25 -0.78
C LYS A 14 -18.87 22.47 -0.45
N LYS A 15 -19.59 22.44 0.68
CA LYS A 15 -20.40 23.59 1.13
C LYS A 15 -19.52 24.79 1.48
N THR A 16 -18.39 24.57 2.14
CA THR A 16 -17.50 25.64 2.61
C THR A 16 -16.69 26.27 1.49
N PHE A 17 -16.10 25.46 0.61
CA PHE A 17 -15.13 25.92 -0.39
C PHE A 17 -15.68 25.96 -1.82
N SER A 18 -16.90 25.44 -2.05
CA SER A 18 -17.46 25.26 -3.40
C SER A 18 -16.58 24.41 -4.33
N LEU A 19 -15.75 23.54 -3.74
CA LEU A 19 -14.83 22.64 -4.42
C LEU A 19 -15.17 21.18 -4.06
N GLY A 20 -15.02 20.27 -5.02
CA GLY A 20 -15.17 18.84 -4.78
C GLY A 20 -13.86 18.22 -4.34
N LEU A 21 -13.88 17.42 -3.27
CA LEU A 21 -12.79 16.50 -2.98
C LEU A 21 -13.01 15.21 -3.75
N LYS A 22 -11.97 14.77 -4.46
CA LYS A 22 -11.96 13.46 -5.13
C LYS A 22 -10.84 12.63 -4.52
N ARG A 23 -11.19 11.44 -4.05
CA ARG A 23 -10.21 10.41 -3.71
C ARG A 23 -9.60 9.86 -5.00
N LEU A 24 -8.27 9.81 -5.06
CA LEU A 24 -7.56 9.13 -6.13
C LEU A 24 -7.47 7.64 -5.80
N LEU A 25 -7.99 6.81 -6.70
CA LEU A 25 -7.84 5.36 -6.63
C LEU A 25 -6.54 4.91 -7.31
N PRO A 26 -6.02 3.72 -7.00
CA PRO A 26 -4.76 3.22 -7.58
C PRO A 26 -4.77 3.26 -9.12
N GLN A 27 -5.86 2.77 -9.72
CA GLN A 27 -6.06 2.72 -11.17
C GLN A 27 -6.23 4.10 -11.82
N GLU A 28 -6.42 5.16 -11.03
CA GLU A 28 -6.52 6.55 -11.51
C GLU A 28 -5.16 7.27 -11.50
N HIS A 29 -4.09 6.60 -11.06
CA HIS A 29 -2.74 7.16 -11.12
C HIS A 29 -2.34 7.48 -12.58
N PRO A 30 -1.65 8.61 -12.86
CA PRO A 30 -1.30 9.02 -14.22
C PRO A 30 -0.59 7.93 -15.04
N LEU A 31 0.38 7.22 -14.44
CA LEU A 31 1.07 6.09 -15.09
C LEU A 31 0.12 4.91 -15.39
N ALA A 32 -0.84 4.61 -14.51
CA ALA A 32 -1.81 3.55 -14.73
C ALA A 32 -2.80 3.94 -15.85
N LEU A 33 -3.26 5.19 -15.87
CA LEU A 33 -4.14 5.71 -16.91
C LEU A 33 -3.47 5.76 -18.29
N ALA A 34 -2.20 6.19 -18.36
CA ALA A 34 -1.45 6.22 -19.61
C ALA A 34 -1.35 4.82 -20.25
N ASN A 35 -1.12 3.79 -19.42
CA ASN A 35 -0.99 2.40 -19.86
C ASN A 35 -2.33 1.66 -19.98
N LYS A 36 -3.46 2.26 -19.59
CA LYS A 36 -4.80 1.67 -19.75
C LYS A 36 -5.25 1.55 -21.21
N THR A 37 -4.70 2.40 -22.08
CA THR A 37 -5.04 2.44 -23.51
C THR A 37 -4.23 1.48 -24.37
N ASP A 38 -3.22 0.83 -23.78
CA ASP A 38 -2.41 -0.17 -24.47
C ASP A 38 -3.16 -1.51 -24.54
N VAL A 39 -3.44 -1.97 -25.77
CA VAL A 39 -4.26 -3.14 -26.10
C VAL A 39 -3.71 -4.46 -25.51
N ASN A 40 -2.46 -4.46 -25.03
CA ASN A 40 -1.79 -5.61 -24.41
C ASN A 40 -1.94 -5.69 -22.89
N ALA A 41 -2.40 -4.63 -22.21
CA ALA A 41 -2.78 -4.69 -20.81
C ALA A 41 -4.25 -5.10 -20.75
N ALA A 42 -4.54 -6.35 -20.38
CA ALA A 42 -5.92 -6.77 -20.17
C ALA A 42 -6.60 -5.78 -19.20
N SER A 43 -7.67 -5.12 -19.64
CA SER A 43 -8.44 -4.11 -18.89
C SER A 43 -8.76 -4.55 -17.46
N ASP A 44 -9.01 -5.84 -17.26
CA ASP A 44 -9.30 -6.45 -15.95
C ASP A 44 -8.10 -6.43 -14.99
N ASP A 45 -6.87 -6.35 -15.49
CA ASP A 45 -5.65 -6.37 -14.67
C ASP A 45 -5.44 -5.03 -13.95
N LEU A 46 -5.94 -3.92 -14.53
CA LEU A 46 -5.85 -2.60 -13.90
C LEU A 46 -6.89 -2.39 -12.81
N ALA A 47 -8.05 -3.05 -12.87
CA ALA A 47 -9.09 -2.95 -11.83
C ALA A 47 -8.56 -3.36 -10.44
N PHE A 48 -7.62 -4.31 -10.42
CA PHE A 48 -6.98 -4.81 -9.19
C PHE A 48 -5.51 -4.38 -9.04
N ILE A 49 -5.09 -3.31 -9.70
CA ILE A 49 -3.70 -2.86 -9.67
C ILE A 49 -3.23 -2.54 -8.23
N GLY A 50 -4.15 -2.08 -7.37
CA GLY A 50 -3.86 -1.90 -5.95
C GLY A 50 -3.57 -3.22 -5.22
N ARG A 51 -4.31 -4.29 -5.54
CA ARG A 51 -4.08 -5.63 -4.94
C ARG A 51 -2.81 -6.26 -5.49
N GLU A 52 -2.53 -6.07 -6.78
CA GLU A 52 -1.26 -6.48 -7.39
C GLU A 52 -0.09 -5.77 -6.72
N PHE A 53 -0.20 -4.45 -6.52
CA PHE A 53 0.77 -3.65 -5.79
C PHE A 53 1.02 -4.18 -4.39
N LEU A 54 -0.02 -4.41 -3.59
CA LEU A 54 0.17 -4.87 -2.20
C LEU A 54 0.74 -6.29 -2.13
N THR A 55 0.42 -7.14 -3.12
CA THR A 55 1.03 -8.47 -3.27
C THR A 55 2.51 -8.36 -3.63
N TRP A 56 2.86 -7.48 -4.57
CA TRP A 56 4.24 -7.19 -4.92
C TRP A 56 5.00 -6.60 -3.73
N LEU A 57 4.38 -5.71 -2.96
CA LEU A 57 4.97 -5.08 -1.78
C LEU A 57 5.32 -6.11 -0.70
N TRP A 58 4.47 -7.12 -0.50
CA TRP A 58 4.80 -8.25 0.35
C TRP A 58 6.06 -8.97 -0.13
N PHE A 59 6.13 -9.30 -1.43
CA PHE A 59 7.33 -9.88 -2.02
C PHE A 59 8.57 -9.03 -1.77
N LYS A 60 8.51 -7.70 -1.98
CA LYS A 60 9.65 -6.79 -1.74
C LYS A 60 10.05 -6.72 -0.27
N SER A 61 9.09 -6.77 0.65
CA SER A 61 9.36 -6.75 2.09
C SER A 61 10.17 -7.96 2.57
N GLU A 62 10.08 -9.10 1.87
CA GLU A 62 10.89 -10.29 2.18
C GLU A 62 12.26 -10.29 1.47
N GLU A 63 12.49 -9.36 0.55
CA GLU A 63 13.80 -9.14 -0.04
C GLU A 63 14.62 -8.18 0.82
N ARG A 64 15.94 -8.41 0.88
CA ARG A 64 16.89 -7.50 1.53
C ARG A 64 16.47 -7.08 2.96
N ASN A 65 15.80 -7.97 3.71
CA ASN A 65 15.32 -7.70 5.06
C ASN A 65 14.39 -6.46 5.16
N GLY A 66 13.49 -6.27 4.18
CA GLY A 66 12.54 -5.17 4.14
C GLY A 66 13.06 -3.90 3.46
N ALA A 67 14.33 -3.86 3.06
CA ALA A 67 14.95 -2.68 2.46
C ALA A 67 14.57 -2.49 0.98
N ILE A 68 13.84 -1.41 0.68
CA ILE A 68 13.38 -1.01 -0.64
C ILE A 68 14.10 0.27 -1.06
N ALA A 69 14.97 0.18 -2.06
CA ALA A 69 15.61 1.35 -2.66
C ALA A 69 14.63 2.08 -3.58
N LEU A 70 14.31 3.34 -3.25
CA LEU A 70 13.45 4.22 -4.06
C LEU A 70 14.26 4.98 -5.11
N SER A 71 15.53 5.26 -4.80
CA SER A 71 16.48 5.89 -5.71
C SER A 71 17.90 5.40 -5.42
N LYS A 72 18.92 6.01 -6.04
CA LYS A 72 20.33 5.68 -5.75
C LYS A 72 20.75 6.06 -4.33
N THR A 73 20.04 6.99 -3.70
CA THR A 73 20.41 7.57 -2.39
C THR A 73 19.32 7.45 -1.35
N GLU A 74 18.12 6.99 -1.72
CA GLU A 74 16.98 6.86 -0.81
C GLU A 74 16.55 5.41 -0.70
N GLU A 75 16.44 4.94 0.55
CA GLU A 75 15.99 3.61 0.91
C GLU A 75 15.00 3.70 2.07
N VAL A 76 14.00 2.83 2.06
CA VAL A 76 13.01 2.70 3.13
C VAL A 76 12.94 1.25 3.57
N GLU A 77 12.58 1.02 4.83
CA GLU A 77 12.39 -0.32 5.37
C GLU A 77 10.90 -0.56 5.57
N LEU A 78 10.38 -1.65 5.00
CA LEU A 78 8.97 -2.00 5.06
C LEU A 78 8.79 -3.48 5.37
N HIS A 79 7.92 -3.77 6.32
CA HIS A 79 7.53 -5.12 6.71
C HIS A 79 6.02 -5.27 6.73
N LEU A 80 5.50 -6.36 6.19
CA LEU A 80 4.13 -6.78 6.49
C LEU A 80 4.12 -7.51 7.83
N LEU A 81 3.15 -7.15 8.68
CA LEU A 81 2.95 -7.70 10.00
C LEU A 81 1.88 -8.80 9.99
N LYS A 82 1.44 -9.18 11.20
CA LYS A 82 0.81 -10.47 11.50
C LYS A 82 -0.58 -10.75 10.93
N ARG A 83 -1.06 -9.96 9.99
CA ARG A 83 -2.41 -10.06 9.46
C ARG A 83 -2.42 -9.61 8.01
N ILE A 84 -2.68 -10.57 7.14
CA ILE A 84 -2.79 -10.37 5.69
C ILE A 84 -4.14 -10.96 5.25
N ALA A 85 -4.94 -10.18 4.55
CA ALA A 85 -6.15 -10.66 3.89
C ALA A 85 -5.92 -10.72 2.39
N LEU A 86 -6.30 -11.82 1.77
CA LEU A 86 -6.21 -12.05 0.33
C LEU A 86 -7.58 -12.35 -0.24
N GLU A 87 -7.79 -11.98 -1.51
CA GLU A 87 -9.05 -12.21 -2.21
C GLU A 87 -8.84 -12.42 -3.71
N ALA A 88 -9.69 -13.23 -4.31
CA ALA A 88 -9.88 -13.34 -5.74
C ALA A 88 -11.34 -13.10 -6.11
N GLY A 89 -11.60 -12.63 -7.34
CA GLY A 89 -12.93 -12.32 -7.84
C GLY A 89 -13.51 -11.00 -7.31
N GLU A 90 -14.75 -10.71 -7.71
CA GLU A 90 -15.52 -9.53 -7.30
C GLU A 90 -16.95 -9.92 -6.91
N GLY A 91 -17.58 -9.07 -6.11
CA GLY A 91 -18.98 -9.19 -5.74
C GLY A 91 -19.30 -10.53 -5.08
N GLU A 92 -20.39 -11.16 -5.53
CA GLU A 92 -20.90 -12.43 -5.00
C GLU A 92 -19.97 -13.63 -5.26
N TYR A 93 -19.03 -13.52 -6.20
CA TYR A 93 -18.05 -14.56 -6.50
C TYR A 93 -16.71 -14.35 -5.78
N SER A 94 -16.62 -13.36 -4.90
CA SER A 94 -15.40 -13.09 -4.15
C SER A 94 -15.05 -14.23 -3.19
N GLN A 95 -13.79 -14.65 -3.20
CA GLN A 95 -13.26 -15.68 -2.31
C GLN A 95 -12.09 -15.13 -1.52
N GLY A 96 -12.33 -14.86 -0.24
CA GLY A 96 -11.36 -14.31 0.69
C GLY A 96 -10.68 -15.36 1.57
N VAL A 97 -9.47 -15.05 2.02
CA VAL A 97 -8.80 -15.74 3.13
C VAL A 97 -8.09 -14.70 3.98
N VAL A 98 -8.05 -14.93 5.30
CA VAL A 98 -7.29 -14.10 6.23
C VAL A 98 -6.26 -14.99 6.90
N CYS A 99 -4.99 -14.65 6.74
CA CYS A 99 -3.88 -15.33 7.38
C CYS A 99 -3.40 -14.48 8.57
N SER A 100 -3.21 -15.11 9.72
CA SER A 100 -2.72 -14.44 10.92
C SER A 100 -1.93 -15.37 11.83
N GLY A 101 -0.85 -14.86 12.43
CA GLY A 101 0.02 -15.58 13.35
C GLY A 101 1.44 -15.78 12.80
N LEU A 102 2.43 -15.80 13.70
CA LEU A 102 3.88 -15.75 13.46
C LEU A 102 4.45 -16.61 12.31
N HIS A 103 3.80 -17.71 11.94
CA HIS A 103 4.27 -18.62 10.88
C HIS A 103 3.18 -19.02 9.85
N ALA A 104 1.90 -18.75 10.13
CA ALA A 104 0.79 -19.14 9.25
C ALA A 104 0.70 -18.22 8.03
N GLU A 105 1.10 -16.95 8.19
CA GLU A 105 1.05 -15.91 7.16
C GLU A 105 1.88 -16.25 5.92
N LEU A 106 3.08 -16.81 6.12
CA LEU A 106 4.03 -17.06 5.04
C LEU A 106 3.64 -18.26 4.17
N LYS A 107 3.14 -19.35 4.76
CA LYS A 107 2.83 -20.57 4.00
C LYS A 107 1.42 -20.51 3.38
N GLU A 108 0.41 -20.21 4.20
CA GLU A 108 -0.99 -20.19 3.75
C GLU A 108 -1.24 -19.00 2.81
N GLY A 109 -0.66 -17.84 3.10
CA GLY A 109 -0.82 -16.67 2.25
C GLY A 109 -0.10 -16.82 0.90
N LYS A 110 1.11 -17.41 0.86
CA LYS A 110 1.78 -17.71 -0.42
C LYS A 110 1.02 -18.76 -1.22
N GLU A 111 0.44 -19.77 -0.57
CA GLU A 111 -0.42 -20.75 -1.24
C GLU A 111 -1.70 -20.11 -1.81
N ALA A 112 -2.33 -19.21 -1.05
CA ALA A 112 -3.45 -18.42 -1.53
C ALA A 112 -3.09 -17.59 -2.78
N ILE A 113 -1.88 -17.02 -2.83
CA ILE A 113 -1.38 -16.31 -4.03
C ILE A 113 -1.19 -17.27 -5.20
N ARG A 114 -0.64 -18.48 -4.99
CA ARG A 114 -0.49 -19.50 -6.05
C ARG A 114 -1.85 -19.90 -6.64
N GLN A 115 -2.90 -19.86 -5.85
CA GLN A 115 -4.29 -20.11 -6.27
C GLN A 115 -4.98 -18.88 -6.90
N GLY A 116 -4.24 -17.80 -7.15
CA GLY A 116 -4.74 -16.62 -7.86
C GLY A 116 -5.33 -15.52 -6.97
N LYS A 117 -5.28 -15.64 -5.64
CA LYS A 117 -5.67 -14.54 -4.73
C LYS A 117 -4.59 -13.46 -4.72
N LYS A 118 -4.99 -12.21 -4.54
CA LYS A 118 -4.07 -11.07 -4.35
C LYS A 118 -4.30 -10.48 -2.96
N VAL A 119 -3.28 -9.88 -2.36
CA VAL A 119 -3.40 -9.21 -1.06
C VAL A 119 -4.31 -7.99 -1.20
N LYS A 120 -5.43 -7.99 -0.45
CA LYS A 120 -6.38 -6.87 -0.42
C LYS A 120 -6.16 -5.95 0.77
N GLU A 121 -5.60 -6.48 1.86
CA GLU A 121 -5.38 -5.74 3.10
C GLU A 121 -4.20 -6.34 3.87
N ALA A 122 -3.35 -5.49 4.43
CA ALA A 122 -2.24 -5.91 5.27
C ALA A 122 -1.95 -4.88 6.37
N VAL A 123 -1.46 -5.34 7.52
CA VAL A 123 -0.83 -4.44 8.50
C VAL A 123 0.62 -4.24 8.09
N ILE A 124 1.04 -2.99 7.95
CA ILE A 124 2.37 -2.61 7.47
C ILE A 124 3.09 -1.86 8.59
N LYS A 125 4.37 -2.21 8.78
CA LYS A 125 5.34 -1.43 9.53
C LYS A 125 6.27 -0.76 8.53
N LEU A 126 6.31 0.57 8.55
CA LEU A 126 7.13 1.39 7.67
C LEU A 126 8.16 2.15 8.52
N ARG A 127 9.42 2.11 8.12
CA ARG A 127 10.49 2.92 8.69
C ARG A 127 11.20 3.71 7.59
N ARG A 128 11.39 5.00 7.85
CA ARG A 128 12.14 5.93 7.00
C ARG A 128 12.88 6.91 7.90
N ASP A 129 14.18 7.05 7.67
CA ASP A 129 15.07 7.83 8.53
C ASP A 129 14.96 7.37 10.01
N GLN A 130 14.56 8.26 10.90
CA GLN A 130 14.35 7.97 12.33
C GLN A 130 12.88 7.68 12.69
N ASN A 131 11.98 7.76 11.71
CA ASN A 131 10.55 7.64 11.93
C ASN A 131 10.06 6.23 11.63
N GLU A 132 9.12 5.77 12.45
CA GLU A 132 8.47 4.47 12.32
C GLU A 132 6.96 4.63 12.44
N TRP A 133 6.25 4.07 11.47
CA TRP A 133 4.79 4.05 11.42
C TRP A 133 4.29 2.60 11.38
N GLU A 134 3.11 2.38 11.91
CA GLU A 134 2.36 1.12 11.72
C GLU A 134 0.93 1.44 11.33
N PHE A 135 0.41 0.80 10.29
CA PHE A 135 -0.95 1.04 9.82
C PHE A 135 -1.51 -0.20 9.12
N ASN A 136 -2.83 -0.31 9.07
CA ASN A 136 -3.50 -1.22 8.17
C ASN A 136 -3.71 -0.52 6.82
N PHE A 137 -3.36 -1.19 5.73
CA PHE A 137 -3.44 -0.64 4.39
C PHE A 137 -4.42 -1.45 3.54
N LYS A 138 -5.37 -0.77 2.88
CA LYS A 138 -6.37 -1.37 1.99
C LYS A 138 -6.03 -1.08 0.53
N ALA A 139 -5.80 -2.13 -0.23
CA ALA A 139 -5.37 -2.07 -1.62
C ALA A 139 -6.38 -1.40 -2.55
N ASP A 140 -7.67 -1.76 -2.44
CA ASP A 140 -8.71 -1.33 -3.39
C ASP A 140 -9.03 0.17 -3.30
N THR A 141 -8.95 0.71 -2.09
CA THR A 141 -9.25 2.12 -1.80
C THR A 141 -7.99 2.94 -1.53
N PHE A 142 -6.82 2.31 -1.57
CA PHE A 142 -5.52 2.90 -1.21
C PHE A 142 -5.50 3.58 0.15
N TYR A 143 -6.17 2.96 1.13
CA TYR A 143 -6.55 3.63 2.36
C TYR A 143 -5.71 3.19 3.55
N PHE A 144 -5.27 4.17 4.35
CA PHE A 144 -4.61 3.96 5.62
C PHE A 144 -5.64 3.89 6.74
N GLN A 145 -5.56 2.87 7.58
CA GLN A 145 -6.37 2.71 8.76
C GLN A 145 -5.49 2.49 9.99
N SER A 146 -5.91 3.03 11.13
CA SER A 146 -5.23 2.85 12.42
C SER A 146 -3.75 3.24 12.39
N LEU A 147 -3.42 4.35 11.70
CA LEU A 147 -2.05 4.86 11.61
C LEU A 147 -1.51 5.22 13.01
N LYS A 148 -0.55 4.43 13.47
CA LYS A 148 0.29 4.74 14.62
C LYS A 148 1.45 5.60 14.14
N MET A 149 1.61 6.74 14.82
CA MET A 149 2.62 7.74 14.51
C MET A 149 3.94 7.41 15.22
N PRO A 150 5.08 7.95 14.73
CA PRO A 150 6.33 7.93 15.47
C PRO A 150 6.15 8.51 16.87
N VAL A 151 6.94 8.01 17.82
CA VAL A 151 6.95 8.54 19.19
C VAL A 151 7.67 9.87 19.16
N VAL A 152 6.90 10.95 19.28
CA VAL A 152 7.39 12.33 19.38
C VAL A 152 7.03 12.85 20.77
N ASP A 153 7.91 13.68 21.34
CA ASP A 153 7.58 14.43 22.55
C ASP A 153 6.67 15.62 22.17
N TRP A 154 5.36 15.39 22.27
CA TRP A 154 4.32 16.35 21.89
C TRP A 154 4.17 17.51 22.90
N GLN A 155 5.26 18.11 23.35
CA GLN A 155 5.18 19.23 24.29
C GLN A 155 4.54 20.42 23.60
N GLU A 156 3.28 20.67 23.93
CA GLU A 156 2.60 21.91 23.58
C GLU A 156 3.24 23.04 24.40
N THR A 157 4.12 23.80 23.77
CA THR A 157 4.56 25.06 24.36
C THR A 157 3.43 26.08 24.25
N PRO A 158 3.05 26.79 25.33
CA PRO A 158 2.00 27.82 25.31
C PRO A 158 2.25 28.93 24.27
N GLU A 159 3.51 29.07 23.85
CA GLU A 159 4.00 30.09 22.91
C GLU A 159 3.71 29.75 21.44
N ASP A 160 3.55 28.46 21.10
CA ASP A 160 3.19 28.01 19.74
C ASP A 160 2.35 26.72 19.77
N PRO A 161 1.03 26.84 19.97
CA PRO A 161 0.12 25.69 19.92
C PRO A 161 0.00 25.05 18.53
N SER A 162 0.51 25.71 17.47
CA SER A 162 0.40 25.21 16.09
C SER A 162 1.55 24.30 15.69
N ALA A 163 2.72 24.42 16.35
CA ALA A 163 3.91 23.64 16.05
C ALA A 163 3.66 22.13 16.11
N SER A 164 3.05 21.65 17.20
CA SER A 164 2.71 20.23 17.40
C SER A 164 1.76 19.71 16.31
N LEU A 165 0.76 20.51 15.91
CA LEU A 165 -0.15 20.14 14.82
C LEU A 165 0.58 20.04 13.48
N LEU A 166 1.44 21.00 13.15
CA LEU A 166 2.21 21.01 11.91
C LEU A 166 3.15 19.81 11.84
N GLU A 167 3.79 19.44 12.95
CA GLU A 167 4.63 18.25 13.02
C GLU A 167 3.80 16.96 12.82
N ARG A 168 2.60 16.87 13.40
CA ARG A 168 1.68 15.74 13.13
C ARG A 168 1.32 15.64 11.66
N ILE A 169 0.98 16.75 11.02
CA ILE A 169 0.67 16.80 9.58
C ILE A 169 1.89 16.32 8.79
N TYR A 170 3.07 16.85 9.07
CA TYR A 170 4.32 16.48 8.42
C TYR A 170 4.60 14.96 8.50
N LEU A 171 4.44 14.37 9.68
CA LEU A 171 4.67 12.93 9.86
C LEU A 171 3.61 12.06 9.15
N ILE A 172 2.35 12.51 9.08
CA ILE A 172 1.30 11.80 8.33
C ILE A 172 1.63 11.87 6.83
N GLU A 173 1.95 13.07 6.33
CA GLU A 173 2.31 13.28 4.93
C GLU A 173 3.51 12.44 4.52
N ASN A 174 4.52 12.29 5.39
CA ASN A 174 5.69 11.46 5.09
C ASN A 174 5.36 9.98 4.93
N ALA A 175 4.47 9.43 5.77
CA ALA A 175 4.02 8.04 5.60
C ALA A 175 3.28 7.85 4.28
N VAL A 176 2.34 8.76 3.96
CA VAL A 176 1.55 8.72 2.72
C VAL A 176 2.45 8.85 1.50
N ARG A 177 3.28 9.89 1.46
CA ARG A 177 4.22 10.16 0.36
C ARG A 177 5.18 8.98 0.13
N THR A 178 5.60 8.30 1.19
CA THR A 178 6.49 7.14 1.05
C THR A 178 5.78 5.97 0.36
N ILE A 179 4.52 5.69 0.70
CA ILE A 179 3.74 4.65 -0.01
C ILE A 179 3.46 5.07 -1.46
N ASP A 180 3.16 6.34 -1.72
CA ASP A 180 2.98 6.86 -3.08
C ASP A 180 4.26 6.68 -3.92
N GLN A 181 5.43 6.97 -3.36
CA GLN A 181 6.73 6.75 -4.03
C GLN A 181 6.98 5.26 -4.32
N ILE A 182 6.67 4.37 -3.38
CA ILE A 182 6.79 2.92 -3.59
C ILE A 182 5.81 2.44 -4.66
N TYR A 183 4.62 3.03 -4.73
CA TYR A 183 3.61 2.72 -5.74
C TYR A 183 4.02 3.19 -7.14
N GLU A 184 4.53 4.41 -7.26
CA GLU A 184 5.06 4.92 -8.52
C GLU A 184 6.26 4.08 -9.01
N PHE A 185 7.13 3.65 -8.09
CA PHE A 185 8.20 2.70 -8.39
C PHE A 185 7.66 1.36 -8.90
N PHE A 186 6.64 0.81 -8.23
CA PHE A 186 5.95 -0.39 -8.70
C PHE A 186 5.38 -0.21 -10.11
N LEU A 187 4.64 0.87 -10.38
CA LEU A 187 4.04 1.12 -11.69
C LEU A 187 5.10 1.26 -12.79
N THR A 188 6.21 1.93 -12.48
CA THR A 188 7.36 2.07 -13.39
C THR A 188 7.92 0.70 -13.79
N ILE A 189 8.10 -0.21 -12.82
CA ILE A 189 8.54 -1.58 -13.13
C ILE A 189 7.43 -2.33 -13.88
N ARG A 190 6.20 -2.30 -13.37
CA ARG A 190 5.04 -3.07 -13.84
C ARG A 190 4.70 -2.82 -15.31
N PHE A 191 4.90 -1.61 -15.80
CA PHE A 191 4.67 -1.24 -17.20
C PHE A 191 5.93 -1.25 -18.06
N SER A 192 7.08 -1.65 -17.51
CA SER A 192 8.32 -1.81 -18.26
C SER A 192 8.55 -3.27 -18.70
N PRO A 193 9.44 -3.51 -19.68
CA PRO A 193 9.91 -4.86 -20.00
C PRO A 193 10.55 -5.60 -18.81
N GLU A 194 11.02 -4.88 -17.77
CA GLU A 194 11.59 -5.49 -16.57
C GLU A 194 10.58 -6.33 -15.79
N TRP A 195 9.28 -6.00 -15.87
CA TRP A 195 8.24 -6.79 -15.23
C TRP A 195 8.26 -8.24 -15.71
N ALA A 196 8.20 -8.44 -17.03
CA ALA A 196 8.20 -9.77 -17.63
C ALA A 196 9.58 -10.44 -17.56
N GLY A 197 10.65 -9.68 -17.83
CA GLY A 197 12.00 -10.21 -17.94
C GLY A 197 12.68 -10.54 -16.61
N LYS A 198 12.31 -9.86 -15.52
CA LYS A 198 13.03 -9.95 -14.24
C LYS A 198 12.11 -10.06 -13.03
N GLU A 199 11.15 -9.15 -12.89
CA GLU A 199 10.40 -9.02 -11.63
C GLU A 199 9.41 -10.18 -11.43
N LYS A 200 8.61 -10.53 -12.44
CA LYS A 200 7.65 -11.65 -12.39
C LYS A 200 8.34 -13.01 -12.16
N PRO A 201 9.48 -13.33 -12.80
CA PRO A 201 10.27 -14.52 -12.45
C PRO A 201 10.72 -14.55 -10.98
N ARG A 202 11.15 -13.42 -10.42
CA ARG A 202 11.57 -13.34 -9.01
C ARG A 202 10.40 -13.53 -8.05
N LEU A 203 9.27 -12.88 -8.30
CA LEU A 203 8.03 -13.09 -7.54
C LEU A 203 7.61 -14.56 -7.60
N SER A 204 7.67 -15.17 -8.78
CA SER A 204 7.37 -16.60 -8.95
C SER A 204 8.33 -17.52 -8.17
N LYS A 205 9.62 -17.17 -8.12
CA LYS A 205 10.63 -17.89 -7.33
C LYS A 205 10.40 -17.72 -5.83
N TRP A 206 10.04 -16.51 -5.39
CA TRP A 206 9.67 -16.22 -4.01
C TRP A 206 8.47 -17.04 -3.54
N LEU A 207 7.47 -17.21 -4.41
CA LEU A 207 6.35 -18.12 -4.18
C LEU A 207 6.77 -19.59 -4.18
N LYS A 208 7.94 -20.00 -4.68
CA LYS A 208 8.37 -21.41 -4.64
C LYS A 208 9.28 -21.77 -3.47
N LYS A 209 9.84 -20.77 -2.77
CA LYS A 209 10.65 -21.03 -1.58
C LYS A 209 9.75 -21.62 -0.48
N GLU A 210 9.74 -22.94 -0.38
CA GLU A 210 9.35 -23.64 0.84
C GLU A 210 10.42 -23.37 1.90
N GLY A 211 10.00 -23.19 3.15
CA GLY A 211 10.91 -22.91 4.25
C GLY A 211 11.94 -24.02 4.41
N GLU A 212 13.21 -23.63 4.30
CA GLU A 212 14.27 -24.25 5.10
C GLU A 212 14.00 -24.00 6.59
#